data_AF-A0A0E3JMT3-F1
#
_entry.id   AF-A0A0E3JMT3-F1
#
_cell.length_a   1.000
_cell.length_b   1.000
_cell.length_c   1.000
_cell.angle_alpha   90.00
_cell.angle_beta   90.00
_cell.angle_gamma   90.00
#
_symmetry.space_group_name_H-M   'P 1'
#
loop_
_entity.id
_entity.type
_entity.pdbx_description
1 polymer ?
#
loop_
_entity_poly.entity_id
_entity_poly.type
_entity_poly.pdbx_seq_one_letter_code
_entity_poly.pdbx_strand_id
1 'polypeptide(L)'
;MKENLKDFLFNLFLSSLIGLFVGMLEVTITNMSSMVVVTLITDSLIGAFIGTISMFTFIYIFEMKEMDIKIAFIAVFMIIAIVSSIPSIYLYFAENINISIVRLMSIVISAEFLGMSLCYYSYKKCLELNSKLLNKKKQFSQK
;
A
#
# COMPACT_ATOMS: atom_id res chain seq x y z
N MET A 1 32.91 9.98 -13.83
CA MET A 1 33.19 8.52 -13.65
C MET A 1 32.95 8.05 -12.20
N LYS A 2 33.37 8.80 -11.16
CA LYS A 2 33.10 8.44 -9.74
C LYS A 2 31.61 8.45 -9.35
N GLU A 3 30.79 9.36 -9.88
CA GLU A 3 29.34 9.37 -9.60
C GLU A 3 28.64 8.11 -10.14
N ASN A 4 28.91 7.73 -11.41
CA ASN A 4 28.35 6.52 -12.01
C ASN A 4 28.72 5.23 -11.24
N LEU A 5 29.89 5.17 -10.60
CA LEU A 5 30.29 4.00 -9.81
C LEU A 5 29.49 3.89 -8.51
N LYS A 6 29.19 5.03 -7.86
CA LYS A 6 28.38 5.07 -6.64
C LYS A 6 26.94 4.64 -6.94
N ASP A 7 26.37 5.15 -8.04
CA ASP A 7 25.02 4.77 -8.46
C ASP A 7 24.94 3.31 -8.89
N PHE A 8 25.98 2.79 -9.57
CA PHE A 8 26.08 1.38 -9.91
C PHE A 8 26.14 0.49 -8.67
N LEU A 9 27.00 0.81 -7.69
CA LEU A 9 27.12 0.05 -6.44
C LEU A 9 25.82 0.09 -5.62
N PHE A 10 25.14 1.24 -5.59
CA PHE A 10 23.86 1.38 -4.91
C PHE A 10 22.77 0.53 -5.59
N ASN A 11 22.71 0.54 -6.92
CA ASN A 11 21.78 -0.29 -7.68
C ASN A 11 22.09 -1.79 -7.53
N LEU A 12 23.38 -2.18 -7.53
CA LEU A 12 23.80 -3.56 -7.31
C LEU A 12 23.38 -4.05 -5.91
N PHE A 13 23.55 -3.20 -4.89
CA PHE A 13 23.13 -3.49 -3.52
C PHE A 13 21.60 -3.63 -3.40
N LEU A 14 20.83 -2.71 -3.99
CA LEU A 14 19.36 -2.84 -4.04
C LEU A 14 18.93 -4.12 -4.78
N SER A 15 19.56 -4.42 -5.91
CA SER A 15 19.28 -5.62 -6.68
C SER A 15 19.60 -6.90 -5.90
N SER A 16 20.68 -6.92 -5.10
CA SER A 16 21.01 -8.09 -4.27
C SER A 16 19.99 -8.27 -3.15
N LEU A 17 19.48 -7.19 -2.55
CA LEU A 17 18.42 -7.25 -1.55
C LEU A 17 17.12 -7.82 -2.13
N ILE A 18 16.76 -7.42 -3.36
CA ILE A 18 15.60 -7.99 -4.08
C ILE A 18 15.81 -9.49 -4.30
N GLY A 19 16.98 -9.91 -4.79
CA GLY A 19 17.29 -11.32 -4.98
C GLY A 19 17.23 -12.13 -3.67
N LEU A 20 17.72 -11.56 -2.57
CA LEU A 20 17.67 -12.18 -1.24
C LEU A 20 16.22 -12.30 -0.75
N PHE A 21 15.39 -11.28 -0.97
CA PHE A 21 13.96 -11.32 -0.66
C PHE A 21 13.21 -12.39 -1.45
N VAL A 22 13.47 -12.49 -2.76
CA VAL A 22 12.90 -13.53 -3.62
C VAL A 22 13.34 -14.93 -3.16
N GLY A 23 14.62 -15.12 -2.85
CA GLY A 23 15.14 -16.38 -2.34
C GLY A 23 14.54 -16.77 -0.98
N MET A 24 14.34 -15.80 -0.07
CA MET A 24 13.65 -16.06 1.21
C MET A 24 12.20 -16.49 1.00
N LEU A 25 11.49 -15.87 0.06
CA LEU A 25 10.13 -16.28 -0.29
C LEU A 25 10.10 -17.69 -0.87
N GLU A 26 11.02 -18.03 -1.78
CA GLU A 26 11.11 -19.35 -2.40
C GLU A 26 11.43 -20.45 -1.36
N VAL A 27 12.37 -20.21 -0.46
CA VAL A 27 12.69 -21.12 0.66
C VAL A 27 11.48 -21.27 1.59
N THR A 28 10.74 -20.19 1.83
CA THR A 28 9.53 -20.25 2.66
C THR A 28 8.44 -21.06 1.98
N ILE A 29 8.22 -20.86 0.68
CA ILE A 29 7.22 -21.57 -0.13
C ILE A 29 7.54 -23.08 -0.22
N THR A 30 8.81 -23.43 -0.44
CA THR A 30 9.24 -24.84 -0.58
C THR A 30 9.17 -25.62 0.74
N ASN A 31 9.29 -24.95 1.89
CA ASN A 31 9.21 -25.58 3.21
C ASN A 31 7.81 -25.52 3.85
N MET A 32 6.86 -24.79 3.25
CA MET A 32 5.48 -24.71 3.73
C MET A 32 4.57 -25.72 3.03
N SER A 33 3.46 -26.07 3.68
CA SER A 33 2.43 -26.86 3.03
C SER A 33 1.80 -26.06 1.87
N SER A 34 1.37 -26.78 0.83
CA SER A 34 0.72 -26.16 -0.34
C SER A 34 -0.48 -25.28 0.02
N MET A 35 -1.23 -25.65 1.07
CA MET A 35 -2.37 -24.88 1.57
C MET A 35 -1.95 -23.52 2.16
N VAL A 36 -0.82 -23.45 2.89
CA VAL A 36 -0.33 -22.18 3.47
C VAL A 36 0.18 -21.24 2.39
N VAL A 37 0.82 -21.77 1.35
CA VAL A 37 1.28 -20.98 0.19
C VAL A 37 0.10 -20.34 -0.54
N VAL A 38 -0.96 -21.11 -0.81
CA VAL A 38 -2.19 -20.58 -1.45
C VAL A 38 -2.84 -19.51 -0.58
N THR A 39 -2.87 -19.70 0.74
CA THR A 39 -3.38 -18.68 1.68
C THR A 39 -2.57 -17.39 1.59
N LEU A 40 -1.24 -17.49 1.59
CA LEU A 40 -0.34 -16.33 1.52
C LEU A 40 -0.50 -15.53 0.22
N ILE A 41 -0.63 -16.23 -0.92
CA ILE A 41 -0.87 -15.59 -2.23
C ILE A 41 -2.22 -14.87 -2.22
N THR A 42 -3.26 -15.51 -1.69
CA THR A 42 -4.60 -14.93 -1.62
C THR A 42 -4.63 -13.70 -0.72
N ASP A 43 -4.00 -13.77 0.46
CA ASP A 43 -3.88 -12.65 1.39
C ASP A 43 -3.08 -11.49 0.78
N SER A 44 -2.03 -11.78 0.01
CA SER A 44 -1.26 -10.77 -0.72
C SER A 44 -2.10 -10.05 -1.77
N LEU A 45 -2.92 -10.77 -2.54
CA LEU A 45 -3.83 -10.19 -3.52
C LEU A 45 -4.91 -9.31 -2.86
N ILE A 46 -5.48 -9.78 -1.74
CA ILE A 46 -6.44 -9.00 -0.95
C ILE A 46 -5.79 -7.72 -0.43
N GLY A 47 -4.57 -7.81 0.11
CA GLY A 47 -3.80 -6.65 0.56
C GLY A 47 -3.52 -5.65 -0.55
N ALA A 48 -3.14 -6.12 -1.74
CA ALA A 48 -2.94 -5.28 -2.92
C ALA A 48 -4.23 -4.56 -3.35
N PHE A 49 -5.37 -5.25 -3.28
CA PHE A 49 -6.67 -4.67 -3.58
C PHE A 49 -7.06 -3.56 -2.57
N ILE A 50 -6.90 -3.82 -1.28
CA ILE A 50 -7.13 -2.83 -0.21
C ILE A 50 -6.25 -1.60 -0.42
N GLY A 51 -4.95 -1.81 -0.67
CA GLY A 51 -3.99 -0.74 -0.95
C GLY A 51 -4.36 0.11 -2.16
N THR A 52 -4.84 -0.53 -3.23
CA THR A 52 -5.24 0.17 -4.46
C THR A 52 -6.50 1.01 -4.24
N ILE A 53 -7.52 0.45 -3.58
CA ILE A 53 -8.78 1.18 -3.30
C ILE A 53 -8.52 2.38 -2.38
N SER A 54 -7.75 2.18 -1.32
CA SER A 54 -7.41 3.25 -0.36
C SER A 54 -6.68 4.40 -1.05
N MET A 55 -5.68 4.09 -1.88
CA MET A 55 -4.95 5.09 -2.67
C MET A 55 -5.87 5.82 -3.66
N PHE A 56 -6.71 5.09 -4.40
CA PHE A 56 -7.63 5.68 -5.37
C PHE A 56 -8.65 6.61 -4.70
N THR A 57 -9.18 6.20 -3.55
CA THR A 57 -10.11 7.02 -2.77
C THR A 57 -9.42 8.29 -2.26
N PHE A 58 -8.18 8.18 -1.78
CA PHE A 58 -7.41 9.35 -1.35
C PHE A 58 -7.25 10.36 -2.49
N ILE A 59 -6.79 9.91 -3.66
CA ILE A 59 -6.61 10.77 -4.84
C ILE A 59 -7.94 11.40 -5.25
N TYR A 60 -9.02 10.62 -5.31
CA TYR A 60 -10.33 11.14 -5.69
C TYR A 60 -10.83 12.25 -4.75
N ILE A 61 -10.68 12.06 -3.43
CA ILE A 61 -11.16 13.05 -2.46
C ILE A 61 -10.24 14.28 -2.40
N PHE A 62 -8.93 14.06 -2.33
CA PHE A 62 -7.97 15.13 -2.12
C PHE A 62 -7.66 15.91 -3.41
N GLU A 63 -7.46 15.21 -4.53
CA GLU A 63 -7.01 15.83 -5.79
C GLU A 63 -8.19 16.22 -6.69
N MET A 64 -9.22 15.39 -6.82
CA MET A 64 -10.33 15.68 -7.74
C MET A 64 -11.43 16.52 -7.10
N LYS A 65 -11.75 16.29 -5.81
CA LYS A 65 -12.78 17.06 -5.09
C LYS A 65 -12.22 18.23 -4.28
N GLU A 66 -10.89 18.40 -4.25
CA GLU A 66 -10.19 19.45 -3.49
C GLU A 66 -10.65 19.57 -2.03
N MET A 67 -11.04 18.44 -1.41
CA MET A 67 -11.51 18.45 -0.02
C MET A 67 -10.34 18.53 0.95
N ASP A 68 -10.63 19.00 2.17
CA ASP A 68 -9.66 19.06 3.25
C ASP A 68 -8.99 17.70 3.48
N ILE A 69 -7.66 17.74 3.61
CA ILE A 69 -6.83 16.56 3.79
C ILE A 69 -7.27 15.68 4.98
N LYS A 70 -7.75 16.31 6.06
CA LYS A 70 -8.26 15.59 7.24
C LYS A 70 -9.46 14.73 6.89
N ILE A 71 -10.35 15.23 6.03
CA ILE A 71 -11.53 14.50 5.56
C ILE A 71 -11.10 13.34 4.67
N ALA A 72 -10.10 13.55 3.80
CA ALA A 72 -9.55 12.49 2.96
C ALA A 72 -8.97 11.33 3.79
N PHE A 73 -8.16 11.63 4.83
CA PHE A 73 -7.62 10.60 5.71
C PHE A 73 -8.70 9.85 6.48
N ILE A 74 -9.69 10.55 7.07
CA ILE A 74 -10.79 9.90 7.79
C ILE A 74 -11.61 9.01 6.85
N ALA A 75 -11.91 9.47 5.64
CA ALA A 75 -12.65 8.67 4.66
C ALA A 75 -11.91 7.40 4.27
N VAL A 76 -10.60 7.50 4.05
CA VAL A 76 -9.78 6.33 3.70
C VAL A 76 -9.65 5.35 4.87
N PHE A 77 -9.52 5.85 6.12
CA PHE A 77 -9.57 5.01 7.33
C PHE A 77 -10.86 4.16 7.35
N MET A 78 -12.01 4.81 7.17
CA MET A 78 -13.29 4.10 7.18
C MET A 78 -13.39 3.06 6.06
N ILE A 79 -12.87 3.36 4.87
CA ILE A 79 -12.89 2.43 3.74
C ILE A 79 -11.96 1.24 3.97
N ILE A 80 -10.76 1.45 4.52
CA ILE A 80 -9.84 0.35 4.83
C ILE A 80 -10.47 -0.59 5.85
N ALA A 81 -11.05 -0.07 6.93
CA ALA A 81 -11.75 -0.87 7.93
C ALA A 81 -12.91 -1.70 7.30
N ILE A 82 -13.70 -1.11 6.41
CA ILE A 82 -14.80 -1.81 5.73
C ILE A 82 -14.24 -2.90 4.80
N VAL A 83 -13.33 -2.55 3.89
CA VAL A 83 -12.85 -3.50 2.87
C VAL A 83 -12.06 -4.64 3.51
N SER A 84 -11.25 -4.36 4.53
CA SER A 84 -10.47 -5.39 5.24
C SER A 84 -11.33 -6.36 6.05
N SER A 85 -12.55 -5.97 6.44
CA SER A 85 -13.48 -6.85 7.16
C SER A 85 -14.34 -7.72 6.25
N ILE A 86 -14.50 -7.38 4.96
CA ILE A 86 -15.30 -8.15 3.98
C ILE A 86 -14.93 -9.64 3.93
N PRO A 87 -13.64 -10.05 3.82
CA PRO A 87 -13.29 -11.47 3.75
C PRO A 87 -13.71 -12.23 5.01
N SER A 88 -13.58 -11.60 6.17
CA SER A 88 -13.96 -12.21 7.45
C SER A 88 -15.47 -12.36 7.58
N ILE A 89 -16.23 -11.36 7.11
CA ILE A 89 -17.69 -11.41 7.06
C ILE A 89 -18.15 -12.52 6.10
N TYR A 90 -17.51 -12.63 4.92
CA TYR A 90 -17.82 -13.66 3.95
C TYR A 90 -17.64 -15.07 4.53
N LEU A 91 -16.50 -15.34 5.19
CA LEU A 91 -16.23 -16.65 5.81
C LEU A 91 -17.23 -17.00 6.92
N TYR A 92 -17.70 -16.00 7.68
CA TYR A 92 -18.72 -16.21 8.69
C TYR A 92 -20.08 -16.59 8.08
N PHE A 93 -20.53 -15.88 7.04
CA PHE A 93 -21.85 -16.11 6.45
C PHE A 93 -21.90 -17.30 5.47
N ALA A 94 -20.85 -17.52 4.68
CA ALA A 94 -20.83 -18.55 3.64
C ALA A 94 -20.36 -19.92 4.16
N GLU A 95 -19.39 -19.94 5.08
CA GLU A 95 -18.73 -21.17 5.53
C GLU A 95 -18.99 -21.50 7.01
N ASN A 96 -19.74 -20.66 7.74
CA ASN A 96 -19.97 -20.77 9.19
C ASN A 96 -18.66 -20.87 10.01
N ILE A 97 -17.57 -20.30 9.49
CA ILE A 97 -16.28 -20.30 10.17
C ILE A 97 -16.22 -19.09 11.10
N ASN A 98 -16.16 -19.36 12.41
CA ASN A 98 -15.98 -18.32 13.42
C ASN A 98 -14.51 -17.87 13.47
N ILE A 99 -14.25 -16.67 12.97
CA ILE A 99 -12.94 -16.03 13.10
C ILE A 99 -12.83 -15.38 14.47
N SER A 100 -11.72 -15.62 15.17
CA SER A 100 -11.49 -14.99 16.47
C SER A 100 -11.36 -13.47 16.33
N ILE A 101 -11.94 -12.74 17.28
CA ILE A 101 -11.89 -11.27 17.33
C ILE A 101 -10.42 -10.79 17.31
N VAL A 102 -9.52 -11.49 17.98
CA VAL A 102 -8.08 -11.17 18.01
C VAL A 102 -7.47 -11.22 16.60
N ARG A 103 -7.81 -12.23 15.81
CA ARG A 103 -7.32 -12.36 14.42
C ARG A 103 -7.89 -11.26 13.53
N LEU A 104 -9.18 -10.95 13.66
CA LEU A 104 -9.82 -9.86 12.93
C LEU A 104 -9.16 -8.51 13.24
N MET A 105 -8.95 -8.20 14.52
CA MET A 105 -8.30 -6.97 14.96
C MET A 105 -6.87 -6.87 14.44
N SER A 106 -6.11 -7.97 14.45
CA SER A 106 -4.77 -7.99 13.88
C SER A 106 -4.77 -7.63 12.38
N ILE A 107 -5.70 -8.18 11.60
CA ILE A 107 -5.82 -7.91 10.17
C ILE A 107 -6.17 -6.43 9.94
N VAL A 108 -7.18 -5.91 10.63
CA VAL A 108 -7.64 -4.52 10.48
C VAL A 108 -6.53 -3.54 10.86
N ILE A 109 -5.87 -3.73 12.00
CA ILE A 109 -4.78 -2.85 12.46
C ILE A 109 -3.62 -2.84 11.45
N SER A 110 -3.20 -4.01 10.96
CA SER A 110 -2.14 -4.10 9.95
C SER A 110 -2.53 -3.44 8.63
N ALA A 111 -3.77 -3.65 8.18
CA ALA A 111 -4.28 -3.02 6.96
C ALA A 111 -4.36 -1.50 7.08
N GLU A 112 -4.81 -0.97 8.23
CA GLU A 112 -4.85 0.46 8.50
C GLU A 112 -3.46 1.08 8.48
N PHE A 113 -2.51 0.47 9.19
CA PHE A 113 -1.14 1.00 9.26
C PHE A 113 -0.50 1.08 7.87
N LEU A 114 -0.64 0.03 7.07
CA LEU A 114 -0.10 -0.01 5.72
C LEU A 114 -0.85 0.94 4.77
N GLY A 115 -2.18 0.91 4.75
CA GLY A 115 -2.99 1.76 3.88
C GLY A 115 -2.77 3.24 4.18
N MET A 116 -2.66 3.62 5.45
CA MET A 116 -2.34 4.99 5.85
C MET A 116 -0.94 5.42 5.44
N SER A 117 0.05 4.53 5.55
CA SER A 117 1.42 4.84 5.09
C SER A 117 1.46 5.15 3.59
N LEU A 118 0.69 4.40 2.78
CA LEU A 118 0.57 4.61 1.34
C LEU A 118 -0.16 5.92 1.01
N CYS A 119 -1.21 6.26 1.77
CA CYS A 119 -1.92 7.53 1.61
C CYS A 119 -1.03 8.72 1.94
N TYR A 120 -0.27 8.63 3.03
CA TYR A 120 0.70 9.66 3.40
C TYR A 120 1.81 9.84 2.35
N TYR A 121 2.33 8.73 1.82
CA TYR A 121 3.29 8.78 0.72
C TYR A 121 2.70 9.48 -0.52
N SER A 122 1.46 9.12 -0.89
CA SER A 122 0.75 9.71 -2.03
C SER A 122 0.53 11.21 -1.84
N TYR A 123 0.10 11.62 -0.65
CA TYR A 123 -0.04 13.03 -0.27
C TYR A 123 1.26 13.82 -0.47
N LYS A 124 2.38 13.32 0.08
CA LYS A 124 3.69 13.99 -0.03
C LYS A 124 4.11 14.13 -1.49
N LYS A 125 3.86 13.10 -2.30
CA LYS A 125 4.15 13.12 -3.74
C LYS A 125 3.29 14.16 -4.48
N CYS A 126 1.99 14.25 -4.19
CA CYS A 126 1.11 15.27 -4.76
C CYS A 126 1.57 16.70 -4.41
N LEU A 127 1.97 16.95 -3.15
CA LEU A 127 2.53 18.24 -2.75
C LEU A 127 3.79 18.60 -3.54
N GLU A 128 4.72 17.64 -3.68
CA GLU A 128 5.95 17.86 -4.42
C GLU A 128 5.67 18.19 -5.89
N LEU A 129 4.76 17.46 -6.54
CA LEU A 129 4.34 17.71 -7.92
C LEU A 129 3.67 19.09 -8.06
N ASN A 130 2.75 19.44 -7.16
CA ASN A 130 2.08 20.74 -7.19
C ASN A 130 3.07 21.91 -7.02
N SER A 131 4.06 21.77 -6.13
CA SER A 131 5.11 22.79 -5.96
C SER A 131 5.96 22.95 -7.23
N LYS A 132 6.32 21.84 -7.90
CA LYS A 132 7.06 21.85 -9.17
C LYS A 132 6.26 22.52 -10.28
N LEU A 133 4.95 22.22 -10.38
CA LEU A 133 4.06 22.83 -11.35
C LEU A 133 3.90 24.34 -11.12
N LEU A 134 3.77 24.77 -9.86
CA LEU A 134 3.65 26.18 -9.51
C LEU A 134 4.93 26.96 -9.83
N ASN A 135 6.10 26.38 -9.58
CA ASN A 135 7.39 26.96 -9.98
C ASN A 135 7.52 27.08 -11.49
N LYS A 136 7.12 26.05 -12.25
CA LYS A 136 7.10 26.11 -13.72
C LYS A 136 6.15 27.19 -14.22
N LYS A 137 4.94 27.31 -13.65
CA LYS A 137 3.97 28.36 -14.01
C LYS A 137 4.54 29.76 -13.81
N LYS A 138 5.23 30.01 -12.69
CA LYS A 138 5.92 31.30 -12.42
C LYS A 138 7.02 31.60 -13.43
N GLN A 139 7.82 30.59 -13.82
CA GLN A 139 8.86 30.75 -14.84
C GLN A 139 8.28 31.11 -16.21
N PHE A 140 7.15 30.53 -16.59
CA PHE A 140 6.47 30.87 -17.85
C PHE A 140 5.80 32.26 -17.81
N SER A 141 5.28 32.68 -16.65
CA SER A 141 4.65 34.00 -16.49
C SER A 141 5.66 35.17 -16.42
N GLN A 142 6.95 34.89 -16.24
CA GLN A 142 8.03 35.89 -16.20
C GLN A 142 8.77 36.05 -17.54
N LYS A 143 8.40 35.25 -18.55
CA LYS A 143 8.79 35.44 -19.96
C LYS A 143 7.69 36.18 -20.70
#